data_AF-A0A0F9K693-F1
#
_entry.id   AF-A0A0F9K693-F1
#
_cell.length_a   1.000
_cell.length_b   1.000
_cell.length_c   1.000
_cell.angle_alpha   90.00
_cell.angle_beta   90.00
_cell.angle_gamma   90.00
#
_symmetry.space_group_name_H-M   'P 1'
#
loop_
_entity.id
_entity.type
_entity.pdbx_description
1 polymer ?
#
loop_
_entity_poly.entity_id
_entity_poly.type
_entity_poly.pdbx_seq_one_letter_code
_entity_poly.pdbx_strand_id
1 'polypeptide(L)' 'MLNFNKKPDRISWDEYFFKIAELVATRATCPRKSVGSVLVKDKKIIGTGYNGAKSGEPHCLDDDPES' A
#
# COMPACT_ATOMS: atom_id res chain seq x y z
N MET A 1 33.89 6.13 9.92
CA MET A 1 33.47 5.26 11.03
C MET A 1 31.96 5.14 10.99
N LEU A 2 31.40 3.94 10.77
CA LEU A 2 29.96 3.71 10.90
C LEU A 2 29.66 3.44 12.38
N ASN A 3 28.74 4.21 12.95
CA ASN A 3 28.40 4.16 14.36
C ASN A 3 27.37 3.05 14.61
N PHE A 4 27.82 1.87 15.01
CA PHE A 4 26.99 0.66 15.21
C PHE A 4 26.05 0.72 16.44
N ASN A 5 26.10 1.81 17.22
CA ASN A 5 25.27 2.01 18.41
C ASN A 5 24.02 2.88 18.18
N LYS A 6 23.74 3.31 16.93
CA LYS A 6 22.51 4.03 16.63
C LYS A 6 21.36 3.03 16.54
N LYS A 7 20.52 2.93 17.59
CA LYS A 7 19.22 2.26 17.47
C LYS A 7 18.46 2.94 16.33
N PRO A 8 17.90 2.19 15.37
CA PRO A 8 17.13 2.81 14.30
C PRO A 8 15.97 3.57 14.94
N ASP A 9 15.85 4.86 14.60
CA ASP A 9 14.72 5.67 15.03
C ASP A 9 13.45 5.00 14.52
N ARG A 10 12.55 4.66 15.44
CA ARG A 10 11.26 4.08 15.06
C ARG A 10 10.48 5.18 14.35
N ILE A 11 10.04 4.90 13.13
CA ILE A 11 9.17 5.79 12.36
C ILE A 11 7.88 6.07 13.14
N SER A 12 7.27 7.22 12.88
CA SER A 12 6.00 7.58 13.50
C SER A 12 4.88 6.62 13.06
N TRP A 13 3.78 6.59 13.81
CA TRP A 13 2.61 5.80 13.44
C TRP A 13 2.05 6.22 12.08
N ASP A 14 1.98 7.53 11.82
CA ASP A 14 1.47 8.05 10.55
C ASP A 14 2.37 7.60 9.39
N GLU A 15 3.69 7.74 9.53
CA GLU A 15 4.64 7.30 8.50
C GLU A 15 4.56 5.78 8.26
N TYR A 16 4.39 5.00 9.34
CA TYR A 16 4.18 3.56 9.25
C TYR A 16 2.91 3.22 8.46
N PHE A 17 1.78 3.86 8.76
CA PHE A 17 0.52 3.58 8.06
C PHE A 17 0.52 4.10 6.62
N PHE A 18 1.15 5.25 6.35
CA PHE A 18 1.31 5.76 4.99
C PHE A 18 2.15 4.82 4.12
N LYS A 19 3.30 4.34 4.63
CA LYS A 19 4.12 3.35 3.91
C LYS A 19 3.36 2.07 3.59
N ILE A 20 2.47 1.64 4.48
CA ILE A 20 1.59 0.49 4.21
C ILE A 20 0.56 0.86 3.14
N ALA A 21 -0.04 2.05 3.18
CA ALA A 21 -0.98 2.48 2.14
C ALA A 21 -0.32 2.54 0.76
N GLU A 22 0.92 3.03 0.67
CA GLU A 22 1.73 3.01 -0.56
C GLU A 22 1.98 1.57 -1.04
N LEU A 23 2.37 0.67 -0.14
CA LEU A 23 2.55 -0.75 -0.47
C LEU A 23 1.25 -1.38 -0.97
N VAL A 24 0.12 -1.11 -0.33
CA VAL A 24 -1.19 -1.59 -0.77
C VAL A 24 -1.56 -1.05 -2.15
N ALA A 25 -1.23 0.21 -2.46
CA ALA A 25 -1.47 0.83 -3.76
C ALA A 25 -0.76 0.11 -4.91
N THR A 26 0.35 -0.60 -4.66
CA THR A 26 1.08 -1.38 -5.68
C THR A 26 0.26 -2.52 -6.27
N ARG A 27 -0.83 -2.92 -5.62
CA ARG A 27 -1.77 -3.94 -6.13
C ARG A 27 -2.91 -3.35 -6.95
N ALA A 28 -2.99 -2.02 -7.08
CA ALA A 28 -4.03 -1.37 -7.86
C ALA A 28 -3.94 -1.80 -9.33
N THR A 29 -5.09 -2.17 -9.90
CA THR A 29 -5.17 -2.64 -11.29
C THR A 29 -5.79 -1.60 -12.21
N CYS A 30 -5.79 -0.33 -11.81
CA CYS A 30 -6.34 0.76 -12.61
C CYS A 30 -5.20 1.53 -13.27
N PRO A 31 -5.12 1.58 -14.62
CA PRO A 31 -4.01 2.23 -15.32
C PRO A 31 -3.95 3.74 -15.10
N ARG A 32 -5.05 4.38 -14.64
CA ARG A 32 -5.12 5.83 -14.45
C ARG A 32 -4.41 6.32 -13.19
N LYS A 33 -4.50 5.54 -12.10
CA LYS A 33 -3.94 5.93 -10.80
C LYS A 33 -3.86 4.72 -9.88
N SER A 34 -2.74 4.58 -9.18
CA SER A 34 -2.57 3.61 -8.10
C SER A 34 -2.92 4.25 -6.76
N VAL A 35 -3.99 3.78 -6.12
CA VAL A 35 -4.49 4.27 -4.84
C VAL A 35 -4.54 3.11 -3.85
N GLY A 36 -4.00 3.33 -2.65
CA GLY A 36 -4.09 2.41 -1.53
C GLY A 36 -4.66 3.11 -0.30
N SER A 37 -5.32 2.36 0.57
CA SER A 37 -5.93 2.84 1.80
C SER A 37 -5.73 1.84 2.94
N VAL A 38 -5.66 2.38 4.16
CA VAL A 38 -5.53 1.61 5.40
C VAL A 38 -6.54 2.18 6.40
N LEU A 39 -7.37 1.32 6.97
CA LEU A 39 -8.30 1.68 8.04
C LEU A 39 -7.70 1.25 9.38
N VAL A 40 -7.54 2.21 10.29
CA VAL A 40 -6.86 2.02 11.56
C VAL A 40 -7.80 2.33 12.72
N LYS A 41 -7.77 1.49 13.76
CA LYS A 41 -8.39 1.73 15.05
C LYS A 41 -7.43 1.32 16.16
N ASP A 42 -7.20 2.18 17.15
CA ASP A 42 -6.31 1.91 18.29
C ASP A 42 -4.90 1.42 17.86
N LYS A 43 -4.34 2.04 16.82
CA LYS A 43 -3.05 1.67 16.19
C LYS A 43 -2.99 0.26 15.61
N LYS A 44 -4.14 -0.37 15.38
CA LYS A 44 -4.27 -1.66 14.70
C LYS A 44 -4.96 -1.46 13.35
N ILE A 45 -4.42 -2.11 12.33
CA ILE A 45 -5.03 -2.15 11.02
C ILE A 45 -6.23 -3.10 11.09
N ILE A 46 -7.40 -2.59 10.74
CA ILE A 46 -8.64 -3.37 10.69
C ILE A 46 -9.12 -3.62 9.25
N GLY A 47 -8.49 -2.97 8.28
CA GLY A 47 -8.74 -3.20 6.87
C GLY A 47 -7.75 -2.46 5.98
N THR A 48 -7.60 -2.95 4.75
CA THR A 48 -6.80 -2.33 3.69
C THR A 48 -7.58 -2.40 2.39
N GLY A 49 -7.35 -1.48 1.47
CA GLY A 49 -7.98 -1.51 0.16
C GLY A 49 -7.13 -0.82 -0.91
N TYR A 50 -7.35 -1.19 -2.15
CA TYR A 50 -6.79 -0.51 -3.32
C TYR A 50 -7.88 -0.39 -4.38
N ASN A 51 -7.69 0.51 -5.34
CA ASN A 51 -8.62 0.64 -6.46
C ASN A 51 -8.36 -0.43 -7.54
N GLY A 52 -9.42 -1.09 -7.99
CA GLY A 52 -9.37 -2.12 -9.02
C GLY A 52 -10.76 -2.53 -9.46
N ALA A 53 -10.84 -3.48 -10.39
CA ALA A 53 -12.11 -4.07 -10.79
C ALA A 53 -12.78 -4.78 -9.61
N LYS A 54 -14.10 -4.92 -9.66
CA LYS A 54 -14.86 -5.71 -8.68
C LYS A 54 -14.34 -7.15 -8.71
N SER A 55 -14.31 -7.81 -7.55
CA SER A 55 -13.92 -9.22 -7.48
C SER A 55 -14.74 -10.08 -8.45
N GLY A 56 -14.06 -10.85 -9.30
CA GLY A 56 -14.65 -11.73 -10.30
C GLY A 56 -14.81 -11.10 -11.69
N GLU A 57 -14.52 -9.80 -11.85
CA GLU A 57 -14.49 -9.12 -13.15
C GLU A 57 -13.05 -9.00 -13.65
N PRO A 58 -12.82 -8.94 -14.98
CA PRO A 58 -11.51 -8.66 -15.55
C PRO A 58 -10.92 -7.36 -15.00
N HIS A 59 -9.65 -7.39 -14.62
CA HIS A 59 -8.92 -6.21 -14.22
C HIS A 59 -8.57 -5.38 -15.46
N CYS A 60 -8.53 -4.04 -15.32
CA CYS A 60 -8.22 -3.15 -16.44
C CYS A 60 -6.82 -3.37 -17.07
N LEU A 61 -5.95 -4.13 -16.40
CA LEU A 61 -4.62 -4.50 -16.90
C LEU A 61 -4.61 -5.88 -17.57
N ASP A 62 -5.66 -6.69 -17.42
CA ASP A 62 -5.71 -8.06 -17.97
C ASP A 62 -5.79 -8.07 -19.51
N ASP A 63 -6.21 -6.95 -20.12
CA ASP A 63 -6.32 -6.78 -21.58
C ASP A 63 -5.06 -6.17 -22.22
N ASP A 64 -3.99 -5.91 -21.44
CA ASP A 64 -2.75 -5.32 -21.96
C ASP A 64 -1.68 -6.43 -22.20
N PRO A 65 -1.34 -6.77 -23.46
CA PRO A 65 -0.45 -7.88 -23.79
C PRO A 65 1.03 -7.64 -23.40
N GLU A 66 1.36 -6.47 -22.89
CA GLU A 66 2.69 -6.08 -22.38
C GLU A 66 2.77 -5.97 -20.85
N SER A 67 1.72 -6.37 -20.11
CA SER A 67 1.71 -6.36 -18.63
C SER A 67 2.42 -7.54 -17.98
#